data_AF-A0A368Q9C9-F1
#
_entry.id   AF-A0A368Q9C9-F1
#
_cell.length_a   1.000
_cell.length_b   1.000
_cell.length_c   1.000
_cell.angle_alpha   90.00
_cell.angle_beta   90.00
_cell.angle_gamma   90.00
#
_symmetry.space_group_name_H-M   'P 1'
#
loop_
_entity.id
_entity.type
_entity.pdbx_description
1 polymer ?
#
loop_
_entity_poly.entity_id
_entity_poly.type
_entity_poly.pdbx_seq_one_letter_code
_entity_poly.pdbx_strand_id
1 'polypeptide(L)'
;MAEAKTAQPAHPAPPPPPAAAVDGSVEHQKQQQQQRKTVVVVGVDDSEHSYYALEWTVRHVAGGVAGGAELVIVHAKPSASSVVSFGGPGAGEAMRCVEADLRKMAEAVVGRARQVCIANSVHALIEVVEGEPRYVLCNAAEKHHADLLVVGSHGYGAIKRAFLGSVSDYCAHHTHCTVMIVKRPKSKC
;
A
#
# COMPACT_ATOMS: atom_id res chain seq x y z
N MET A 1 55.56 -38.89 76.18
CA MET A 1 54.19 -38.46 76.53
C MET A 1 53.77 -37.48 75.45
N ALA A 2 53.13 -37.85 74.34
CA ALA A 2 51.84 -38.50 74.14
C ALA A 2 50.68 -37.70 74.74
N GLU A 3 50.13 -36.77 73.97
CA GLU A 3 48.73 -36.35 74.04
C GLU A 3 48.16 -36.26 72.62
N ALA A 4 46.93 -36.74 72.48
CA ALA A 4 46.28 -37.11 71.24
C ALA A 4 45.36 -36.00 70.71
N LYS A 5 45.46 -35.77 69.41
CA LYS A 5 44.40 -35.68 68.40
C LYS A 5 42.99 -35.27 68.85
N THR A 6 42.54 -34.13 68.35
CA THR A 6 41.15 -33.98 67.86
C THR A 6 41.22 -33.48 66.42
N ALA A 7 40.73 -34.30 65.50
CA ALA A 7 40.64 -33.99 64.08
C ALA A 7 39.33 -33.23 63.79
N GLN A 8 39.41 -32.14 63.03
CA GLN A 8 38.25 -31.45 62.46
C GLN A 8 37.88 -32.10 61.10
N PRO A 9 36.59 -32.19 60.76
CA PRO A 9 36.14 -32.80 59.50
C PRO A 9 36.42 -31.92 58.29
N ALA A 10 36.86 -32.53 57.20
CA ALA A 10 37.12 -31.89 55.90
C ALA A 10 35.80 -31.43 55.25
N HIS A 11 35.79 -30.19 54.75
CA HIS A 11 34.70 -29.63 53.95
C HIS A 11 34.68 -30.23 52.52
N PRO A 12 33.50 -30.54 51.96
CA PRO A 12 33.39 -31.05 50.59
C PRO A 12 33.71 -29.97 49.53
N ALA A 13 34.33 -30.40 48.44
CA ALA A 13 34.71 -29.56 47.29
C ALA A 13 33.48 -28.93 46.60
N PRO A 14 33.62 -27.74 45.99
CA PRO A 14 32.54 -27.08 45.28
C PRO A 14 32.11 -27.87 44.03
N PRO A 15 30.82 -27.83 43.65
CA PRO A 15 30.33 -28.51 42.45
C PRO A 15 30.91 -27.87 41.18
N PRO A 16 31.11 -28.68 40.10
CA PRO A 16 31.56 -28.17 38.81
C PRO A 16 30.52 -27.22 38.18
N PRO A 17 30.95 -26.27 37.33
CA PRO A 17 30.03 -25.38 36.64
C PRO A 17 29.06 -26.17 35.75
N PRO A 18 27.80 -25.72 35.60
CA PRO A 18 26.81 -26.44 34.81
C PRO A 18 27.23 -26.54 33.34
N ALA A 19 27.12 -27.76 32.81
CA ALA A 19 27.35 -28.09 31.42
C ALA A 19 26.35 -27.34 30.51
N ALA A 20 26.83 -26.95 29.33
CA ALA A 20 26.03 -26.34 28.28
C ALA A 20 24.79 -27.19 27.96
N ALA A 21 23.62 -26.70 28.36
CA ALA A 21 22.33 -27.19 27.89
C ALA A 21 21.95 -26.37 26.65
N VAL A 22 22.18 -26.96 25.49
CA VAL A 22 21.69 -26.52 24.20
C VAL A 22 20.31 -27.15 24.00
N ASP A 23 19.44 -26.41 23.30
CA ASP A 23 18.23 -26.88 22.62
C ASP A 23 16.88 -26.67 23.33
N GLY A 24 16.23 -25.56 22.99
CA GLY A 24 14.90 -25.17 23.46
C GLY A 24 14.46 -23.77 22.99
N SER A 25 15.42 -22.92 22.60
CA SER A 25 15.13 -21.57 22.08
C SER A 25 14.85 -21.50 20.58
N VAL A 26 15.09 -22.58 19.83
CA VAL A 26 14.99 -22.58 18.35
C VAL A 26 13.54 -22.73 17.86
N GLU A 27 12.67 -23.42 18.60
CA GLU A 27 11.29 -23.63 18.17
C GLU A 27 10.38 -22.41 18.40
N HIS A 28 10.60 -21.62 19.45
CA HIS A 28 9.81 -20.40 19.71
C HIS A 28 10.12 -19.23 18.77
N GLN A 29 11.25 -19.26 18.05
CA GLN A 29 11.62 -18.19 17.09
C GLN A 29 11.04 -18.40 15.69
N LYS A 30 10.51 -19.58 15.36
CA LYS A 30 9.95 -19.88 14.03
C LYS A 30 8.54 -19.32 13.77
N GLN A 31 7.82 -18.83 14.79
CA GLN A 31 6.45 -18.35 14.64
C GLN A 31 6.30 -16.82 14.45
N GLN A 32 7.38 -16.03 14.59
CA GLN A 32 7.30 -14.56 14.51
C GLN A 32 7.84 -13.93 13.21
N GLN A 33 8.37 -14.73 12.27
CA GLN A 33 8.70 -14.25 10.92
C GLN A 33 7.63 -14.69 9.92
N GLN A 34 6.37 -14.37 10.19
CA GLN A 34 5.40 -14.24 9.11
C GLN A 34 5.83 -12.98 8.35
N GLN A 35 6.63 -13.14 7.28
CA GLN A 35 7.09 -12.02 6.47
C GLN A 35 5.87 -11.14 6.16
N ARG A 36 5.87 -9.90 6.67
CA ARG A 36 4.80 -8.95 6.40
C ARG A 36 4.72 -8.78 4.90
N LYS A 37 3.55 -9.06 4.33
CA LYS A 37 3.29 -8.80 2.91
C LYS A 37 3.49 -7.31 2.65
N THR A 38 4.17 -7.00 1.55
CA THR A 38 4.33 -5.62 1.10
C THR A 38 2.99 -5.10 0.63
N VAL A 39 2.51 -4.00 1.20
CA VAL A 39 1.26 -3.37 0.81
C VAL A 39 1.52 -2.30 -0.23
N VAL A 40 0.92 -2.46 -1.41
CA VAL A 40 1.06 -1.55 -2.54
C VAL A 40 -0.28 -0.89 -2.81
N VAL A 41 -0.33 0.43 -2.64
CA VAL A 41 -1.50 1.24 -3.02
C VAL A 41 -1.26 1.80 -4.42
N VAL A 42 -2.25 1.72 -5.31
CA VAL A 42 -2.19 2.26 -6.67
C VAL A 42 -3.34 3.24 -6.87
N GLY A 43 -3.00 4.50 -7.16
CA GLY A 43 -3.97 5.52 -7.55
C GLY A 43 -4.39 5.38 -9.01
N VAL A 44 -5.69 5.22 -9.26
CA VAL A 44 -6.27 5.14 -10.60
C VAL A 44 -7.34 6.20 -10.83
N ASP A 45 -7.35 6.74 -12.04
CA ASP A 45 -8.37 7.63 -12.58
C ASP A 45 -8.78 7.11 -13.96
N ASP A 46 -9.57 7.87 -14.73
CA ASP A 46 -9.92 7.47 -16.09
C ASP A 46 -8.82 7.80 -17.14
N SER A 47 -7.57 8.07 -16.74
CA SER A 47 -6.49 8.39 -17.69
C SER A 47 -5.66 7.18 -18.11
N GLU A 48 -5.22 7.16 -19.36
CA GLU A 48 -4.28 6.16 -19.89
C GLU A 48 -2.97 6.04 -19.08
N HIS A 49 -2.56 7.12 -18.42
CA HIS A 49 -1.34 7.16 -17.62
C HIS A 49 -1.50 6.39 -16.31
N SER A 50 -2.66 6.47 -15.67
CA SER A 50 -2.92 5.74 -14.42
C SER A 50 -3.18 4.25 -14.68
N TYR A 51 -3.91 3.91 -15.75
CA TYR A 51 -4.06 2.50 -16.15
C TYR A 51 -2.71 1.87 -16.54
N TYR A 52 -1.84 2.61 -17.24
CA TYR A 52 -0.48 2.14 -17.49
C TYR A 52 0.31 1.93 -16.20
N ALA A 53 0.18 2.82 -15.21
CA ALA A 53 0.83 2.66 -13.91
C ALA A 53 0.36 1.40 -13.18
N LEU A 54 -0.95 1.12 -13.19
CA LEU A 54 -1.51 -0.11 -12.65
C LEU A 54 -0.95 -1.34 -13.38
N GLU A 55 -0.99 -1.32 -14.70
CA GLU A 55 -0.52 -2.43 -15.54
C GLU A 55 0.99 -2.70 -15.34
N TRP A 56 1.78 -1.63 -15.19
CA TRP A 56 3.20 -1.75 -14.87
C TRP A 56 3.40 -2.37 -13.48
N THR A 57 2.62 -1.94 -12.50
CA THR A 57 2.71 -2.42 -11.11
C THR A 57 2.37 -3.91 -11.00
N VAL A 58 1.28 -4.36 -11.62
CA VAL A 58 0.89 -5.78 -11.58
C VAL A 58 1.94 -6.69 -12.23
N ARG A 59 2.62 -6.22 -13.28
CA ARG A 59 3.65 -7.00 -13.99
C ARG A 59 4.98 -7.07 -13.25
N HIS A 60 5.39 -5.99 -12.59
CA HIS A 60 6.76 -5.86 -12.09
C HIS A 60 6.86 -5.93 -10.56
N VAL A 61 5.80 -5.54 -9.84
CA VAL A 61 5.81 -5.48 -8.38
C VAL A 61 5.05 -6.65 -7.78
N ALA A 62 3.81 -6.90 -8.23
CA ALA A 62 2.93 -7.87 -7.57
C ALA A 62 3.49 -9.31 -7.52
N GLY A 63 4.29 -9.72 -8.52
CA GLY A 63 4.96 -11.02 -8.56
C GLY A 63 6.44 -11.01 -8.17
N GLY A 64 7.05 -9.84 -7.94
CA GLY A 64 8.50 -9.67 -7.77
C GLY A 64 8.97 -9.54 -6.32
N VAL A 65 8.05 -9.37 -5.36
CA VAL A 65 8.39 -9.14 -3.95
C VAL A 65 8.45 -10.46 -3.17
N ALA A 66 9.56 -10.68 -2.46
CA ALA A 66 9.70 -11.81 -1.55
C ALA A 66 8.61 -11.75 -0.46
N GLY A 67 7.76 -12.78 -0.39
CA GLY A 67 6.59 -12.82 0.52
C GLY A 67 5.26 -12.39 -0.12
N GLY A 68 5.29 -11.91 -1.37
CA GLY A 68 4.13 -11.44 -2.12
C GLY A 68 3.71 -10.01 -1.76
N ALA A 69 2.92 -9.40 -2.65
CA ALA A 69 2.36 -8.07 -2.43
C ALA A 69 0.83 -8.13 -2.25
N GLU A 70 0.31 -7.32 -1.34
CA GLU A 70 -1.11 -7.00 -1.26
C GLU A 70 -1.37 -5.73 -2.07
N LEU A 71 -2.27 -5.82 -3.05
CA LEU A 71 -2.57 -4.71 -3.96
C LEU A 71 -3.89 -4.04 -3.57
N VAL A 72 -3.84 -2.74 -3.31
CA VAL A 72 -5.01 -1.90 -3.08
C VAL A 72 -5.09 -0.84 -4.17
N ILE A 73 -6.17 -0.83 -4.94
CA ILE A 73 -6.42 0.12 -6.01
C ILE A 73 -7.40 1.17 -5.49
N VAL A 74 -7.04 2.44 -5.61
CA VAL A 74 -7.84 3.55 -5.06
C VAL A 74 -8.22 4.50 -6.19
N HIS A 75 -9.52 4.72 -6.34
CA HIS A 75 -10.08 5.75 -7.21
C HIS A 75 -10.72 6.86 -6.39
N ALA A 76 -10.25 8.09 -6.56
CA ALA A 76 -10.88 9.26 -5.98
C ALA A 76 -11.97 9.80 -6.93
N LYS A 77 -13.19 9.94 -6.42
CA LYS A 77 -14.30 10.60 -7.14
C LYS A 77 -14.66 11.93 -6.49
N PRO A 78 -15.03 12.97 -7.26
CA PRO A 78 -15.57 14.19 -6.69
C PRO A 78 -16.94 13.95 -6.05
N SER A 79 -17.35 14.84 -5.14
CA SER A 79 -18.72 14.88 -4.62
C SER A 79 -19.63 15.58 -5.62
N ALA A 80 -20.89 15.16 -5.72
CA ALA A 80 -21.87 15.86 -6.58
C ALA A 80 -22.02 17.34 -6.16
N SER A 81 -21.88 17.63 -4.87
CA SER A 81 -21.86 19.00 -4.31
C SER A 81 -20.67 19.84 -4.78
N SER A 82 -19.54 19.21 -5.11
CA SER A 82 -18.36 19.91 -5.65
C SER A 82 -18.46 20.23 -7.14
N VAL A 83 -19.44 19.64 -7.84
CA VAL A 83 -19.68 19.82 -9.28
C VAL A 83 -20.85 20.77 -9.54
N VAL A 84 -21.88 20.74 -8.69
CA VAL A 84 -23.10 21.56 -8.86
C VAL A 84 -23.06 22.76 -7.90
N SER A 85 -22.85 23.97 -8.43
CA SER A 85 -22.69 25.20 -7.63
C SER A 85 -23.96 26.04 -7.39
N PHE A 86 -25.17 25.53 -7.62
CA PHE A 86 -26.38 26.36 -7.57
C PHE A 86 -27.55 25.75 -6.78
N GLY A 87 -28.13 26.57 -5.90
CA GLY A 87 -29.42 26.33 -5.26
C GLY A 87 -30.56 26.98 -6.06
N GLY A 88 -31.64 26.24 -6.30
CA GLY A 88 -32.81 26.70 -7.05
C GLY A 88 -33.78 25.56 -7.36
N PRO A 89 -34.96 25.85 -7.94
CA PRO A 89 -35.90 24.81 -8.39
C PRO A 89 -35.21 23.85 -9.36
N GLY A 90 -35.29 22.55 -9.12
CA GLY A 90 -34.62 21.52 -9.93
C GLY A 90 -33.19 21.16 -9.49
N ALA A 91 -32.60 21.87 -8.53
CA ALA A 91 -31.25 21.56 -8.02
C ALA A 91 -31.14 20.14 -7.46
N GLY A 92 -32.18 19.64 -6.78
CA GLY A 92 -32.22 18.27 -6.28
C GLY A 92 -32.20 17.22 -7.39
N GLU A 93 -32.84 17.48 -8.54
CA GLU A 93 -32.84 16.56 -9.67
C GLU A 93 -31.52 16.57 -10.41
N ALA A 94 -30.97 17.76 -10.65
CA ALA A 94 -29.64 17.94 -11.22
C ALA A 94 -28.57 17.24 -10.37
N MET A 95 -28.66 17.36 -9.04
CA MET A 95 -27.77 16.68 -8.10
C MET A 95 -27.82 15.15 -8.26
N ARG A 96 -29.03 14.56 -8.34
CA ARG A 96 -29.19 13.11 -8.55
C ARG A 96 -28.61 12.66 -9.89
N CYS A 97 -28.82 13.43 -10.96
CA CYS A 97 -28.26 13.12 -12.27
C CYS A 97 -26.73 13.14 -12.25
N VAL A 98 -26.14 14.19 -11.66
CA VAL A 98 -24.68 14.30 -11.52
C VAL A 98 -24.13 13.18 -10.65
N GLU A 99 -24.78 12.85 -9.54
CA GLU A 99 -24.38 11.72 -8.70
C GLU A 99 -24.42 10.38 -9.46
N ALA A 100 -25.47 10.17 -10.27
CA ALA A 100 -25.59 8.98 -11.12
C ALA A 100 -24.46 8.91 -12.17
N ASP A 101 -24.12 10.03 -12.80
CA ASP A 101 -23.03 10.11 -13.79
C ASP A 101 -21.67 9.88 -13.13
N LEU A 102 -21.41 10.50 -11.97
CA LEU A 102 -20.19 10.30 -11.18
C LEU A 102 -20.04 8.83 -10.75
N ARG A 103 -21.14 8.19 -10.33
CA ARG A 103 -21.15 6.77 -10.00
C ARG A 103 -20.84 5.91 -11.24
N LYS A 104 -21.47 6.19 -12.38
CA LYS A 104 -21.24 5.46 -13.63
C LYS A 104 -19.79 5.58 -14.10
N MET A 105 -19.18 6.76 -13.97
CA MET A 105 -17.76 6.97 -14.27
C MET A 105 -16.86 6.19 -13.32
N ALA A 106 -17.14 6.21 -12.02
CA ALA A 106 -16.38 5.42 -11.05
C ALA A 106 -16.49 3.90 -11.32
N GLU A 107 -17.69 3.41 -11.65
CA GLU A 107 -17.91 2.02 -12.06
C GLU A 107 -17.10 1.65 -13.30
N ALA A 108 -16.99 2.54 -14.29
CA ALA A 108 -16.17 2.31 -15.48
C ALA A 108 -14.68 2.20 -15.12
N VAL A 109 -14.18 3.07 -14.22
CA VAL A 109 -12.78 3.02 -13.74
C VAL A 109 -12.50 1.71 -12.99
N VAL A 110 -13.38 1.34 -12.07
CA VAL A 110 -13.29 0.06 -11.34
C VAL A 110 -13.33 -1.13 -12.29
N GLY A 111 -14.21 -1.10 -13.29
CA GLY A 111 -14.33 -2.13 -14.31
C GLY A 111 -13.03 -2.32 -15.09
N ARG A 112 -12.43 -1.24 -15.59
CA ARG A 112 -11.16 -1.31 -16.34
C ARG A 112 -10.00 -1.74 -15.44
N ALA A 113 -9.90 -1.23 -14.21
CA ALA A 113 -8.88 -1.66 -13.25
C ALA A 113 -9.00 -3.17 -12.94
N ARG A 114 -10.21 -3.67 -12.74
CA ARG A 114 -10.47 -5.10 -12.53
C ARG A 114 -10.05 -5.95 -13.74
N GLN A 115 -10.31 -5.48 -14.96
CA GLN A 115 -9.86 -6.17 -16.18
C GLN A 115 -8.34 -6.30 -16.23
N VAL A 116 -7.60 -5.25 -15.86
CA VAL A 116 -6.13 -5.30 -15.77
C VAL A 116 -5.68 -6.35 -14.75
N CYS A 117 -6.29 -6.40 -13.57
CA CYS A 117 -5.98 -7.40 -12.54
C CYS A 117 -6.25 -8.83 -13.02
N ILE A 118 -7.42 -9.08 -13.61
CA ILE A 118 -7.81 -10.41 -14.13
C ILE A 118 -6.84 -10.86 -15.22
N ALA A 119 -6.51 -9.97 -16.18
CA ALA A 119 -5.60 -10.29 -17.28
C ALA A 119 -4.19 -10.67 -16.81
N ASN A 120 -3.79 -10.24 -15.60
CA ASN A 120 -2.49 -10.55 -15.01
C ASN A 120 -2.58 -11.54 -13.84
N SER A 121 -3.74 -12.16 -13.59
CA SER A 121 -3.96 -13.10 -12.47
C SER A 121 -3.59 -12.54 -11.08
N VAL A 122 -3.84 -11.24 -10.86
CA VAL A 122 -3.57 -10.56 -9.58
C VAL A 122 -4.89 -10.30 -8.85
N HIS A 123 -4.94 -10.61 -7.55
CA HIS A 123 -6.03 -10.20 -6.68
C HIS A 123 -5.76 -8.80 -6.12
N ALA A 124 -6.75 -7.92 -6.18
CA ALA A 124 -6.66 -6.56 -5.65
C ALA A 124 -7.93 -6.15 -4.92
N LEU A 125 -7.77 -5.46 -3.80
CA LEU A 125 -8.86 -4.68 -3.19
C LEU A 125 -9.05 -3.40 -4.02
N ILE A 126 -10.28 -3.03 -4.35
CA ILE A 126 -10.56 -1.79 -5.09
C ILE A 126 -11.48 -0.91 -4.24
N GLU A 127 -11.02 0.29 -3.91
CA GLU A 127 -11.74 1.29 -3.13
C GLU A 127 -12.08 2.51 -4.00
N VAL A 128 -13.35 2.93 -3.99
CA VAL A 128 -13.78 4.21 -4.54
C VAL A 128 -14.06 5.14 -3.37
N VAL A 129 -13.34 6.26 -3.31
CA VAL A 129 -13.40 7.20 -2.20
C VAL A 129 -13.80 8.57 -2.72
N GLU A 130 -14.75 9.20 -2.04
CA GLU A 130 -15.13 10.57 -2.37
C GLU A 130 -14.12 11.57 -1.78
N GLY A 131 -13.62 12.50 -2.59
CA GLY A 131 -12.71 13.55 -2.13
C GLY A 131 -11.75 14.05 -3.19
N GLU A 132 -10.86 14.96 -2.78
CA GLU A 132 -9.78 15.46 -3.63
C GLU A 132 -8.69 14.37 -3.75
N PRO A 133 -8.23 14.01 -4.97
CA PRO A 133 -7.36 12.86 -5.18
C PRO A 133 -6.07 12.85 -4.36
N ARG A 134 -5.45 14.01 -4.10
CA ARG A 134 -4.21 14.11 -3.32
C ARG A 134 -4.39 13.62 -1.90
N TYR A 135 -5.45 14.08 -1.24
CA TYR A 135 -5.75 13.69 0.13
C TYR A 135 -6.25 12.26 0.20
N VAL A 136 -7.09 11.84 -0.76
CA VAL A 136 -7.59 10.46 -0.82
C VAL A 136 -6.43 9.47 -0.91
N LEU A 137 -5.42 9.72 -1.75
CA LEU A 137 -4.29 8.81 -1.92
C LEU A 137 -3.36 8.79 -0.71
N CYS A 138 -3.02 9.94 -0.13
CA CYS A 138 -2.21 9.98 1.09
C CYS A 138 -2.92 9.27 2.26
N ASN A 139 -4.22 9.55 2.44
CA ASN A 139 -5.02 8.90 3.49
C ASN A 139 -5.16 7.39 3.26
N ALA A 140 -5.31 6.96 2.01
CA ALA A 140 -5.37 5.54 1.69
C ALA A 140 -4.03 4.84 1.97
N ALA A 141 -2.91 5.47 1.62
CA ALA A 141 -1.60 4.96 1.97
C ALA A 141 -1.48 4.79 3.49
N GLU A 142 -1.87 5.80 4.28
CA GLU A 142 -1.85 5.73 5.75
C GLU A 142 -2.77 4.64 6.31
N LYS A 143 -4.02 4.61 5.86
CA LYS A 143 -5.05 3.66 6.27
C LYS A 143 -4.61 2.21 6.08
N HIS A 144 -3.96 1.91 4.95
CA HIS A 144 -3.53 0.56 4.61
C HIS A 144 -2.09 0.26 5.04
N HIS A 145 -1.42 1.18 5.73
CA HIS A 145 0.00 1.08 6.08
C HIS A 145 0.87 0.71 4.88
N ALA A 146 0.64 1.39 3.75
CA ALA A 146 1.27 1.09 2.49
C ALA A 146 2.80 1.23 2.57
N ASP A 147 3.52 0.26 2.04
CA ASP A 147 4.98 0.37 1.88
C ASP A 147 5.34 1.15 0.60
N LEU A 148 4.43 1.12 -0.38
CA LEU A 148 4.58 1.74 -1.70
C LEU A 148 3.25 2.34 -2.18
N LEU A 149 3.27 3.63 -2.52
CA LEU A 149 2.21 4.30 -3.27
C LEU A 149 2.63 4.45 -4.73
N VAL A 150 1.81 3.97 -5.66
CA VAL A 150 2.04 4.07 -7.10
C VAL A 150 1.01 5.00 -7.74
N VAL A 151 1.50 5.91 -8.58
CA VAL A 151 0.67 6.85 -9.34
C VAL A 151 1.19 7.00 -10.76
N GLY A 152 0.30 7.35 -11.69
CA GLY A 152 0.72 7.80 -13.02
C GLY A 152 1.48 9.12 -12.95
N SER A 153 2.39 9.38 -13.89
CA SER A 153 3.07 10.69 -13.97
C SER A 153 2.13 11.87 -14.23
N HIS A 154 0.97 11.61 -14.84
CA HIS A 154 -0.05 12.57 -15.25
C HIS A 154 -1.44 11.93 -15.11
N GLY A 155 -2.49 12.75 -15.09
CA GLY A 155 -3.89 12.31 -15.14
C GLY A 155 -4.58 12.67 -16.45
N TYR A 156 -5.88 13.04 -16.38
CA TYR A 156 -6.75 13.41 -17.53
C TYR A 156 -6.38 14.72 -18.27
N GLY A 157 -5.17 15.27 -18.10
CA GLY A 157 -4.75 16.58 -18.60
C GLY A 157 -3.76 16.54 -19.78
N ALA A 158 -3.90 17.48 -20.72
CA ALA A 158 -3.06 17.60 -21.92
C ALA A 158 -1.75 18.39 -21.67
N ILE A 159 -0.94 18.00 -20.68
CA ILE A 159 0.32 18.71 -20.40
C ILE A 159 1.41 18.22 -21.37
N LYS A 160 1.87 19.12 -22.26
CA LYS A 160 2.81 18.83 -23.34
C LYS A 160 4.30 18.86 -22.95
N ARG A 161 4.67 19.04 -21.68
CA ARG A 161 6.08 19.14 -21.23
C ARG A 161 6.32 18.47 -19.88
N ALA A 162 7.59 18.24 -19.56
CA ALA A 162 8.15 17.36 -18.52
C ALA A 162 7.83 17.71 -17.05
N PHE A 163 6.59 18.09 -16.74
CA PHE A 163 6.15 18.32 -15.37
C PHE A 163 5.47 17.06 -14.82
N LEU A 164 5.48 16.92 -13.50
CA LEU A 164 4.64 15.96 -12.81
C LEU A 164 3.21 16.49 -12.74
N GLY A 165 2.21 15.61 -12.81
CA GLY A 165 0.84 15.97 -12.50
C GLY A 165 0.71 16.43 -11.03
N SER A 166 -0.22 17.34 -10.76
CA SER A 166 -0.42 17.92 -9.42
C SER A 166 -0.66 16.87 -8.33
N VAL A 167 -1.34 15.77 -8.66
CA VAL A 167 -1.60 14.69 -7.71
C VAL A 167 -0.31 13.96 -7.33
N SER A 168 0.44 13.56 -8.33
CA SER A 168 1.67 12.79 -8.18
C SER A 168 2.79 13.60 -7.54
N ASP A 169 2.89 14.89 -7.89
CA ASP A 169 3.80 15.84 -7.25
C ASP A 169 3.49 15.99 -5.76
N TYR A 170 2.22 16.20 -5.42
CA TYR A 170 1.81 16.30 -4.02
C TYR A 170 2.09 15.01 -3.25
N CYS A 171 1.72 13.85 -3.80
CA CYS A 171 1.93 12.57 -3.13
C CYS A 171 3.41 12.34 -2.82
N ALA A 172 4.32 12.67 -3.75
CA ALA A 172 5.76 12.52 -3.58
C ALA A 172 6.34 13.31 -2.40
N HIS A 173 5.69 14.42 -2.02
CA HIS A 173 6.14 15.28 -0.92
C HIS A 173 5.43 15.00 0.42
N HIS A 174 4.23 14.40 0.40
CA HIS A 174 3.37 14.33 1.59
C HIS A 174 3.02 12.92 2.05
N THR A 175 3.29 11.90 1.24
CA THR A 175 3.00 10.51 1.65
C THR A 175 4.11 9.99 2.57
N HIS A 176 3.74 9.24 3.60
CA HIS A 176 4.70 8.70 4.57
C HIS A 176 5.55 7.52 4.03
N CYS A 177 5.17 6.94 2.88
CA CYS A 177 5.81 5.77 2.28
C CYS A 177 6.49 6.08 0.95
N THR A 178 7.16 5.07 0.38
CA THR A 178 7.81 5.22 -0.92
C THR A 178 6.78 5.57 -1.99
N VAL A 179 7.06 6.58 -2.83
CA VAL A 179 6.19 6.95 -3.95
C VAL A 179 6.87 6.58 -5.27
N MET A 180 6.20 5.74 -6.05
CA MET A 180 6.61 5.39 -7.40
C MET A 180 5.72 6.08 -8.43
N ILE A 181 6.35 6.94 -9.24
CA ILE A 181 5.70 7.64 -10.33
C ILE A 181 5.98 6.90 -11.63
N VAL A 182 4.96 6.32 -12.23
CA VAL A 182 5.09 5.57 -13.48
C VAL A 182 4.76 6.47 -14.67
N LYS A 183 5.75 6.67 -15.53
CA LYS A 183 5.59 7.42 -16.77
C LYS A 183 5.22 6.48 -17.91
N ARG A 184 4.09 6.75 -18.56
CA ARG A 184 3.73 6.09 -19.83
C ARG A 184 4.70 6.54 -20.93
N PRO A 185 5.37 5.63 -21.64
CA PRO A 185 6.19 5.97 -22.80
C PRO A 185 5.35 6.68 -23.87
N LYS A 186 5.92 7.67 -24.55
CA LYS A 186 5.28 8.25 -25.74
C LYS A 186 5.33 7.21 -26.85
N SER A 187 4.20 6.96 -27.52
CA SER A 187 4.19 6.26 -28.79
C SER A 187 5.10 7.04 -29.75
N LYS A 188 6.12 6.40 -30.29
CA LYS A 188 6.85 6.97 -31.42
C LYS A 188 5.88 7.01 -32.60
N CYS A 189 5.66 8.19 -33.16
CA CYS A 189 5.02 8.32 -34.46
C CYS A 189 5.91 7.69 -35.53
#